data_AF-A0A2J4XV92-F1
#
_entry.id   AF-A0A2J4XV92-F1
#
_cell.length_a   1.000
_cell.length_b   1.000
_cell.length_c   1.000
_cell.angle_alpha   90.00
_cell.angle_beta   90.00
_cell.angle_gamma   90.00
#
_symmetry.space_group_name_H-M   'P 1'
#
loop_
_entity.id
_entity.type
_entity.pdbx_description
1 polymer ?
#
loop_
_entity_poly.entity_id
_entity_poly.type
_entity_poly.pdbx_seq_one_letter_code
_entity_poly.pdbx_strand_id
1 'polypeptide(L)'
;FIYPPQLKKTPEIPGIAREELKKMGPMSLAEKILAFDFMLLILLWTVGDIFFSIPATLSAFIGLAILLLSNIMSWKNIIEEKTAWDTMFWFAVLVMMANALNKYGMISWISKGIVGYVSHFEWLTVFLMLVLIYFYTRYFFASAMAHISAMYLAFLAVAISVGAPPLFAALVLG
;
A
#
# COMPACT_ATOMS: atom_id res chain seq x y z
N PHE A 1 17.19 -6.35 21.00
CA PHE A 1 17.08 -6.61 22.45
C PHE A 1 15.71 -7.14 22.88
N ILE A 2 14.60 -6.84 22.18
CA ILE A 2 13.26 -7.36 22.53
C ILE A 2 12.87 -8.64 21.76
N TYR A 3 13.34 -8.84 20.53
CA TYR A 3 13.33 -10.12 19.81
C TYR A 3 14.65 -10.26 19.03
N PRO A 4 15.75 -10.66 19.68
CA PRO A 4 16.98 -10.92 18.92
C PRO A 4 16.71 -12.08 17.94
N PRO A 5 17.17 -12.00 16.68
CA PRO A 5 17.06 -13.12 15.76
C PRO A 5 17.68 -14.36 16.40
N GLN A 6 16.97 -15.49 16.30
CA GLN A 6 17.40 -16.77 16.88
C GLN A 6 18.75 -17.21 16.27
N LEU A 7 18.97 -16.89 14.99
CA LEU A 7 20.23 -17.05 14.28
C LEU A 7 20.93 -15.70 14.15
N LYS A 8 21.97 -15.48 14.96
CA LYS A 8 22.76 -14.23 14.95
C LYS A 8 24.01 -14.31 14.08
N LYS A 9 24.50 -15.52 13.83
CA LYS A 9 25.66 -15.81 13.00
C LYS A 9 25.40 -17.13 12.31
N THR A 10 25.40 -17.10 10.99
CA THR A 10 25.24 -18.29 10.16
C THR A 10 26.40 -18.30 9.16
N PRO A 11 27.63 -18.59 9.63
CA PRO A 11 28.85 -18.45 8.83
C PRO A 11 28.89 -19.41 7.64
N GLU A 12 28.10 -20.48 7.67
CA GLU A 12 27.88 -21.38 6.53
C GLU A 12 26.98 -20.81 5.42
N ILE A 13 26.10 -19.84 5.69
CA ILE A 13 25.15 -19.31 4.68
C ILE A 13 25.84 -18.72 3.45
N PRO A 14 26.92 -17.92 3.55
CA PRO A 14 27.65 -17.46 2.38
C PRO A 14 28.22 -18.60 1.53
N GLY A 15 28.63 -19.70 2.17
CA GLY A 15 29.12 -20.90 1.49
C GLY A 15 28.00 -21.60 0.73
N ILE A 16 26.88 -21.86 1.44
CA ILE A 16 25.67 -22.49 0.87
C ILE A 16 25.10 -21.64 -0.27
N ALA A 17 25.00 -20.32 -0.11
CA ALA A 17 24.50 -19.42 -1.15
C ALA A 17 25.38 -19.45 -2.41
N ARG A 18 26.72 -19.53 -2.27
CA ARG A 18 27.63 -19.68 -3.41
C ARG A 18 27.48 -21.04 -4.09
N GLU A 19 27.25 -22.09 -3.32
CA GLU A 19 27.03 -23.43 -3.85
C GLU A 19 25.70 -23.51 -4.62
N GLU A 20 24.61 -23.00 -4.04
CA GLU A 20 23.30 -22.91 -4.69
C GLU A 20 23.35 -22.01 -5.94
N LEU A 21 24.05 -20.87 -5.89
CA LEU A 21 24.25 -20.03 -7.07
C LEU A 21 25.00 -20.77 -8.20
N LYS A 22 26.02 -21.57 -7.84
CA LYS A 22 26.72 -22.41 -8.82
C LYS A 22 25.80 -23.49 -9.39
N LYS A 23 24.92 -24.09 -8.58
CA LYS A 23 23.93 -25.09 -9.02
C LYS A 23 22.88 -24.49 -9.96
N MET A 24 22.46 -23.24 -9.72
CA MET A 24 21.50 -22.52 -10.57
C MET A 24 22.08 -22.22 -11.96
N GLY A 25 23.39 -22.00 -12.07
CA GLY A 25 24.06 -21.76 -13.34
C GLY A 25 23.86 -20.33 -13.87
N PRO A 26 24.18 -20.06 -15.15
CA PRO A 26 24.04 -18.73 -15.74
C PRO A 26 22.56 -18.35 -15.91
N MET A 27 22.24 -17.06 -15.72
CA MET A 27 20.88 -16.56 -15.92
C MET A 27 20.35 -16.90 -17.31
N SER A 28 19.17 -17.49 -17.32
CA SER A 28 18.34 -17.72 -18.48
C SER A 28 17.90 -16.40 -19.12
N LEU A 29 17.44 -16.47 -20.37
CA LEU A 29 16.91 -15.32 -21.08
C LEU A 29 15.66 -14.76 -20.39
N ALA A 30 14.81 -15.63 -19.82
CA ALA A 30 13.64 -15.23 -19.05
C ALA A 30 14.02 -14.43 -17.80
N GLU A 31 15.00 -14.88 -17.02
CA GLU A 31 15.48 -14.16 -15.84
C GLU A 31 16.09 -12.80 -16.20
N LYS A 32 16.78 -12.70 -17.34
CA LYS A 32 17.33 -11.43 -17.82
C LYS A 32 16.25 -10.42 -18.21
N ILE A 33 15.20 -10.87 -18.91
CA ILE A 33 14.07 -10.00 -19.26
C ILE A 33 13.32 -9.58 -17.99
N LEU A 34 13.09 -10.49 -17.04
CA LEU A 34 12.46 -10.15 -15.77
C LEU A 34 13.28 -9.11 -14.98
N ALA A 35 14.61 -9.28 -14.92
CA ALA A 35 15.50 -8.32 -14.26
C ALA A 35 15.49 -6.95 -14.96
N PHE A 36 15.46 -6.94 -16.30
CA PHE A 36 15.32 -5.71 -17.08
C PHE A 36 13.99 -5.01 -16.79
N ASP A 37 12.88 -5.75 -16.82
CA ASP A 37 11.54 -5.23 -16.54
C ASP A 37 11.46 -4.60 -15.15
N PHE A 38 12.03 -5.28 -14.15
CA PHE A 38 12.11 -4.77 -12.78
C PHE A 38 12.88 -3.45 -12.69
N MET A 39 14.03 -3.35 -13.35
CA MET A 39 14.82 -2.11 -13.39
C MET A 39 14.09 -0.99 -14.14
N LEU A 40 13.39 -1.32 -15.23
CA LEU A 40 12.57 -0.38 -15.98
C LEU A 40 11.43 0.17 -15.11
N LEU A 41 10.74 -0.68 -14.35
CA LEU A 41 9.66 -0.27 -13.44
C LEU A 41 10.17 0.68 -12.35
N ILE A 42 11.33 0.40 -11.74
CA ILE A 42 11.93 1.30 -10.74
C ILE A 42 12.24 2.66 -11.35
N LEU A 43 12.79 2.71 -12.57
CA LEU A 43 13.04 3.95 -13.28
C LEU A 43 11.73 4.70 -13.56
N LEU A 44 10.73 4.03 -14.13
CA LEU A 44 9.44 4.64 -14.44
C LEU A 44 8.73 5.15 -13.18
N TRP A 45 8.81 4.45 -12.05
CA TRP A 45 8.21 4.94 -10.80
C TRP A 45 8.98 6.11 -10.17
N THR A 46 10.29 6.20 -10.38
CA THR A 46 11.11 7.26 -9.78
C THR A 46 11.12 8.53 -10.63
N VAL A 47 11.20 8.40 -11.96
CA VAL A 47 11.37 9.53 -12.88
C VAL A 47 10.26 9.66 -13.91
N GLY A 48 9.38 8.65 -14.06
CA GLY A 48 8.35 8.62 -15.10
C GLY A 48 7.34 9.76 -14.97
N ASP A 49 6.87 10.04 -13.77
CA ASP A 49 5.91 11.13 -13.55
C ASP A 49 6.55 12.51 -13.75
N ILE A 50 7.77 12.69 -13.23
CA ILE A 50 8.50 13.97 -13.24
C ILE A 50 8.91 14.40 -14.65
N PHE A 51 9.41 13.47 -15.46
CA PHE A 51 10.01 13.80 -16.76
C PHE A 51 9.12 13.45 -17.96
N PHE A 52 8.21 12.49 -17.80
CA PHE A 52 7.45 11.92 -18.91
C PHE A 52 5.93 11.94 -18.68
N SER A 53 5.46 12.45 -17.53
CA SER A 53 4.04 12.41 -17.11
C SER A 53 3.44 11.00 -17.19
N ILE A 54 4.26 9.98 -16.91
CA ILE A 54 3.84 8.58 -16.88
C ILE A 54 3.43 8.24 -15.44
N PRO A 55 2.13 8.05 -15.17
CA PRO A 55 1.67 7.70 -13.83
C PRO A 55 2.08 6.27 -13.47
N ALA A 56 2.27 6.00 -12.17
CA ALA A 56 2.71 4.70 -11.67
C ALA A 56 1.84 3.51 -12.13
N THR A 57 0.53 3.73 -12.26
CA THR A 57 -0.42 2.75 -12.78
C THR A 57 -0.08 2.35 -14.22
N LEU A 58 0.25 3.32 -15.08
CA LEU A 58 0.64 3.05 -16.46
C LEU A 58 1.99 2.31 -16.51
N SER A 59 2.95 2.68 -15.66
CA SER A 59 4.22 1.97 -15.53
C SER A 59 4.01 0.48 -15.23
N ALA A 60 3.13 0.16 -14.27
CA ALA A 60 2.79 -1.23 -13.93
C ALA A 60 2.18 -1.99 -15.13
N PHE A 61 1.30 -1.35 -15.92
CA PHE A 61 0.77 -1.96 -17.14
C PHE A 61 1.81 -2.17 -18.23
N ILE A 62 2.79 -1.26 -18.36
CA ILE A 62 3.92 -1.43 -19.29
C ILE A 62 4.73 -2.68 -18.90
N GLY A 63 5.07 -2.85 -17.62
CA GLY A 63 5.80 -4.04 -17.17
C GLY A 63 5.01 -5.32 -17.37
N LEU A 64 3.71 -5.29 -17.05
CA LEU A 64 2.80 -6.42 -17.32
C LEU A 64 2.77 -6.80 -18.80
N ALA A 65 2.73 -5.82 -19.70
CA ALA A 65 2.74 -6.04 -21.14
C ALA A 65 4.05 -6.68 -21.61
N ILE A 66 5.20 -6.24 -21.08
CA ILE A 66 6.51 -6.84 -21.37
C ILE A 66 6.55 -8.30 -20.95
N LEU A 67 6.09 -8.62 -19.73
CA LEU A 67 6.08 -9.99 -19.20
C LEU A 67 5.15 -10.93 -19.99
N LEU A 68 4.01 -10.42 -20.46
CA LEU A 68 3.08 -11.17 -21.31
C LEU A 68 3.62 -11.38 -22.73
N LEU A 69 4.14 -10.33 -23.37
CA LEU A 69 4.66 -10.40 -24.75
C LEU A 69 5.94 -11.25 -24.84
N SER A 70 6.75 -11.26 -23.79
CA SER A 70 7.93 -12.14 -23.68
C SER A 70 7.58 -13.60 -23.32
N ASN A 71 6.30 -13.89 -23.09
CA ASN A 71 5.79 -15.21 -22.69
C ASN A 71 6.43 -15.77 -21.40
N ILE A 72 6.98 -14.88 -20.57
CA ILE A 72 7.54 -15.21 -19.25
C ILE A 72 6.41 -15.42 -18.25
N MET A 73 5.36 -14.60 -18.37
CA MET A 73 4.12 -14.77 -17.64
C MET A 73 3.00 -15.12 -18.62
N SER A 74 2.23 -16.15 -18.31
CA SER A 74 1.04 -16.49 -19.08
C SER A 74 -0.18 -15.74 -18.56
N TRP A 75 -1.19 -15.54 -19.42
CA TRP A 75 -2.48 -14.99 -18.99
C TRP A 75 -3.14 -15.82 -17.87
N LYS A 76 -2.95 -17.15 -17.92
CA LYS A 76 -3.42 -18.07 -16.88
C LYS A 76 -2.77 -17.76 -15.53
N ASN A 77 -1.46 -17.50 -15.50
CA ASN A 77 -0.75 -17.16 -14.26
C ASN A 77 -1.33 -15.90 -13.61
N ILE A 78 -1.74 -14.90 -14.40
CA ILE A 78 -2.35 -13.66 -13.90
C ILE A 78 -3.73 -13.94 -13.29
N ILE A 79 -4.56 -14.75 -13.95
CA ILE A 79 -5.89 -15.11 -13.43
C ILE A 79 -5.77 -15.92 -12.14
N GLU A 80 -4.76 -16.78 -12.04
CA GLU A 80 -4.56 -17.65 -10.88
C GLU A 80 -3.97 -16.93 -9.66
N GLU A 81 -3.49 -15.68 -9.81
CA GLU A 81 -2.96 -14.87 -8.70
C GLU A 81 -4.08 -14.30 -7.81
N LYS A 82 -4.70 -15.18 -7.02
CA LYS A 82 -5.87 -14.86 -6.19
C LYS A 82 -5.65 -13.69 -5.24
N THR A 83 -4.42 -13.54 -4.73
CA THR A 83 -4.08 -12.48 -3.76
C THR A 83 -4.27 -11.08 -4.36
N ALA A 84 -3.85 -10.89 -5.61
CA ALA A 84 -4.02 -9.63 -6.32
C ALA A 84 -5.50 -9.31 -6.55
N TRP A 85 -6.28 -10.31 -7.00
CA TRP A 85 -7.72 -10.16 -7.23
C TRP A 85 -8.50 -9.88 -5.95
N ASP A 86 -8.21 -10.59 -4.86
CA ASP A 86 -8.85 -10.39 -3.56
C ASP A 86 -8.58 -8.97 -3.04
N THR A 87 -7.31 -8.55 -3.09
CA THR A 87 -6.92 -7.18 -2.71
C THR A 87 -7.67 -6.14 -3.54
N MET A 88 -7.68 -6.28 -4.86
CA MET A 88 -8.35 -5.32 -5.75
C MET A 88 -9.86 -5.25 -5.46
N PHE A 89 -10.52 -6.39 -5.26
CA PHE A 89 -11.96 -6.44 -4.99
C PHE A 89 -12.29 -5.75 -3.66
N TRP A 90 -11.58 -6.09 -2.60
CA TRP A 90 -11.79 -5.46 -1.29
C TRP A 90 -11.52 -3.96 -1.36
N PHE A 91 -10.38 -3.52 -1.91
CA PHE A 91 -10.09 -2.08 -2.05
C PHE A 91 -11.18 -1.33 -2.84
N ALA A 92 -11.68 -1.92 -3.94
CA ALA A 92 -12.73 -1.30 -4.75
C ALA A 92 -14.03 -1.09 -3.96
N VAL A 93 -14.50 -2.11 -3.22
CA VAL A 93 -15.71 -2.01 -2.39
C VAL A 93 -15.57 -0.91 -1.33
N LEU A 94 -14.40 -0.77 -0.74
CA LEU A 94 -14.16 0.17 0.35
C LEU A 94 -14.08 1.61 -0.11
N VAL A 95 -13.38 1.84 -1.23
CA VAL A 95 -13.37 3.14 -1.89
C VAL A 95 -14.78 3.53 -2.30
N MET A 96 -15.57 2.59 -2.85
CA MET A 96 -16.97 2.83 -3.19
C MET A 96 -17.81 3.20 -1.95
N MET A 97 -17.70 2.44 -0.85
CA MET A 97 -18.44 2.69 0.38
C MET A 97 -18.11 4.06 0.98
N ALA A 98 -16.83 4.43 1.03
CA ALA A 98 -16.43 5.75 1.51
C ALA A 98 -16.93 6.88 0.63
N ASN A 99 -16.88 6.71 -0.70
CA ASN A 99 -17.44 7.68 -1.63
C ASN A 99 -18.95 7.83 -1.43
N ALA A 100 -19.68 6.74 -1.16
CA ALA A 100 -21.10 6.78 -0.84
C ALA A 100 -21.34 7.52 0.48
N LEU A 101 -20.60 7.19 1.55
CA LEU A 101 -20.71 7.87 2.84
C LEU A 101 -20.42 9.37 2.73
N ASN A 102 -19.41 9.75 1.94
CA ASN A 102 -19.12 11.15 1.63
C ASN A 102 -20.29 11.83 0.91
N LYS A 103 -20.80 11.21 -0.17
CA LYS A 103 -21.93 11.71 -0.96
C LYS A 103 -23.20 11.88 -0.12
N TYR A 104 -23.48 10.99 0.82
CA TYR A 104 -24.62 11.09 1.74
C TYR A 104 -24.38 12.04 2.93
N GLY A 105 -23.26 12.75 2.94
CA GLY A 105 -22.99 13.78 3.94
C GLY A 105 -22.57 13.23 5.30
N MET A 106 -22.11 11.98 5.38
CA MET A 106 -21.58 11.42 6.64
C MET A 106 -20.41 12.27 7.15
N ILE A 107 -19.52 12.72 6.26
CA ILE A 107 -18.41 13.62 6.61
C ILE A 107 -18.96 14.91 7.24
N SER A 108 -19.98 15.51 6.62
CA SER A 108 -20.61 16.73 7.14
C SER A 108 -21.30 16.50 8.49
N TRP A 109 -21.96 15.35 8.66
CA TRP A 109 -22.64 14.97 9.90
C TRP A 109 -21.65 14.71 11.04
N ILE A 110 -20.62 13.90 10.81
CA ILE A 110 -19.56 13.63 11.78
C ILE A 110 -18.84 14.93 12.12
N SER A 111 -18.51 15.75 11.11
CA SER A 111 -17.87 17.04 11.33
C SER A 111 -18.75 17.93 12.21
N LYS A 112 -20.05 18.07 11.94
CA LYS A 112 -20.93 18.87 12.83
C LYS A 112 -21.03 18.30 14.25
N GLY A 113 -21.10 16.98 14.40
CA GLY A 113 -21.20 16.33 15.71
C GLY A 113 -19.91 16.42 16.53
N ILE A 114 -18.76 16.08 15.92
CA ILE A 114 -17.45 16.04 16.57
C ILE A 114 -16.85 17.45 16.69
N VAL A 115 -16.89 18.28 15.64
CA VAL A 115 -16.39 19.67 15.68
C VAL A 115 -17.10 20.47 16.77
N GLY A 116 -18.37 20.18 17.09
CA GLY A 116 -19.04 20.79 18.24
C GLY A 116 -18.26 20.61 19.56
N TYR A 117 -17.69 19.43 19.80
CA TYR A 117 -16.93 19.10 21.01
C TYR A 117 -15.44 19.43 20.92
N VAL A 118 -14.85 19.39 19.72
CA VAL A 118 -13.41 19.61 19.52
C VAL A 118 -13.03 20.95 18.88
N SER A 119 -13.98 21.81 18.52
CA SER A 119 -13.75 23.14 17.93
C SER A 119 -12.90 24.07 18.81
N HIS A 120 -12.81 23.77 20.11
CA HIS A 120 -12.06 24.55 21.08
C HIS A 120 -10.58 24.10 21.16
N PHE A 121 -10.23 23.00 20.50
CA PHE A 121 -8.88 22.44 20.47
C PHE A 121 -8.22 22.73 19.12
N GLU A 122 -6.88 22.90 19.15
CA GLU A 122 -6.09 23.00 17.94
C GLU A 122 -6.21 21.72 17.11
N TRP A 123 -6.26 21.85 15.78
CA TRP A 123 -6.33 20.73 14.84
C TRP A 123 -5.32 19.62 15.15
N LEU A 124 -4.11 19.98 15.60
CA LEU A 124 -3.05 19.03 15.96
C LEU A 124 -3.46 18.13 17.14
N THR A 125 -4.14 18.69 18.14
CA THR A 125 -4.60 17.94 19.31
C THR A 125 -5.67 16.92 18.92
N VAL A 126 -6.63 17.34 18.08
CA VAL A 126 -7.68 16.47 17.56
C VAL A 126 -7.08 15.39 16.67
N PHE A 127 -6.11 15.74 15.84
CA PHE A 127 -5.40 14.83 14.97
C PHE A 127 -4.62 13.77 15.76
N LEU A 128 -3.90 14.16 16.82
CA LEU A 128 -3.21 13.21 17.70
C LEU A 128 -4.18 12.24 18.38
N MET A 129 -5.34 12.73 18.85
CA MET A 129 -6.39 11.86 19.38
C MET A 129 -6.90 10.86 18.34
N LEU A 130 -7.17 11.32 17.11
CA LEU A 130 -7.58 10.45 16.00
C LEU A 130 -6.53 9.38 15.71
N VAL A 131 -5.24 9.74 15.68
CA VAL A 131 -4.13 8.79 15.46
C VAL A 131 -4.06 7.76 16.58
N LEU A 132 -4.20 8.18 17.85
CA LEU A 132 -4.20 7.25 18.98
C LEU A 132 -5.39 6.29 18.91
N ILE A 133 -6.60 6.79 18.66
CA ILE A 133 -7.78 5.95 18.50
C ILE A 133 -7.59 4.98 17.34
N TYR A 134 -7.14 5.47 16.17
CA TYR A 134 -6.88 4.65 14.99
C TYR A 134 -5.84 3.56 15.26
N PHE A 135 -4.77 3.89 15.99
CA PHE A 135 -3.73 2.94 16.38
C PHE A 135 -4.28 1.85 17.32
N TYR A 136 -5.03 2.22 18.36
CA TYR A 136 -5.57 1.26 19.33
C TYR A 136 -6.73 0.45 18.77
N THR A 137 -7.52 1.00 17.84
CA THR A 137 -8.62 0.24 17.24
C THR A 137 -8.10 -0.96 16.45
N ARG A 138 -6.86 -0.92 15.97
CA ARG A 138 -6.21 -2.04 15.29
C ARG A 138 -6.19 -3.35 16.09
N TYR A 139 -6.14 -3.28 17.43
CA TYR A 139 -6.20 -4.47 18.29
C TYR A 139 -7.57 -5.17 18.27
N PHE A 140 -8.63 -4.48 17.83
CA PHE A 140 -9.98 -5.05 17.70
C PHE A 140 -10.25 -5.64 16.31
N PHE A 141 -9.29 -5.54 15.38
CA PHE A 141 -9.44 -6.04 14.02
C PHE A 141 -8.46 -7.19 13.77
N ALA A 142 -8.98 -8.28 13.20
CA ALA A 142 -8.17 -9.48 12.89
C ALA A 142 -7.24 -9.30 11.68
N SER A 143 -7.46 -8.27 10.85
CA SER A 143 -6.66 -8.00 9.64
C SER A 143 -6.40 -6.51 9.47
N ALA A 144 -5.18 -6.17 9.06
CA ALA A 144 -4.80 -4.79 8.73
C ALA A 144 -5.65 -4.23 7.58
N MET A 145 -5.96 -5.05 6.57
CA MET A 145 -6.87 -4.64 5.49
C MET A 145 -8.26 -4.34 6.02
N ALA A 146 -8.81 -5.18 6.90
CA ALA A 146 -10.14 -4.98 7.49
C ALA A 146 -10.23 -3.74 8.41
N HIS A 147 -9.12 -3.31 8.99
CA HIS A 147 -9.04 -2.10 9.80
C HIS A 147 -8.98 -0.85 8.94
N ILE A 148 -8.07 -0.81 7.96
CA ILE A 148 -7.93 0.30 7.00
C ILE A 148 -9.23 0.51 6.26
N SER A 149 -9.85 -0.58 5.82
CA SER A 149 -11.11 -0.60 5.10
C SER A 149 -12.27 0.08 5.83
N ALA A 150 -12.40 -0.19 7.12
CA ALA A 150 -13.51 0.28 7.93
C ALA A 150 -13.30 1.73 8.42
N MET A 151 -12.05 2.13 8.66
CA MET A 151 -11.76 3.32 9.46
C MET A 151 -11.02 4.42 8.71
N TYR A 152 -10.15 4.10 7.74
CA TYR A 152 -9.23 5.08 7.14
C TYR A 152 -9.96 6.29 6.56
N LEU A 153 -10.98 6.04 5.73
CA LEU A 153 -11.69 7.12 5.03
C LEU A 153 -12.52 8.00 5.98
N ALA A 154 -13.11 7.41 7.02
CA ALA A 154 -13.84 8.17 8.04
C ALA A 154 -12.90 9.05 8.88
N PHE A 155 -11.73 8.53 9.28
CA PHE A 155 -10.76 9.27 10.09
C PHE A 155 -10.07 10.37 9.29
N LEU A 156 -9.69 10.08 8.04
CA LEU A 156 -9.13 11.07 7.12
C LEU A 156 -10.11 12.21 6.87
N ALA A 157 -11.39 11.90 6.68
CA ALA A 157 -12.44 12.90 6.51
C ALA A 157 -12.57 13.86 7.70
N VAL A 158 -12.53 13.33 8.93
CA VAL A 158 -12.59 14.14 10.15
C VAL A 158 -11.32 14.97 10.33
N ALA A 159 -10.15 14.39 10.07
CA ALA A 159 -8.88 15.10 10.13
C ALA A 159 -8.87 16.32 9.18
N ILE A 160 -9.34 16.14 7.94
CA ILE A 160 -9.42 17.23 6.96
C ILE A 160 -10.44 18.29 7.40
N SER A 161 -11.59 17.89 7.97
CA SER A 161 -12.62 18.85 8.37
C SER A 161 -12.27 19.71 9.58
N VAL A 162 -11.35 19.25 10.44
CA VAL A 162 -10.78 20.05 11.54
C VAL A 162 -9.56 20.89 11.13
N GLY A 163 -9.16 20.84 9.85
CA GLY A 163 -8.10 21.69 9.28
C GLY A 163 -6.74 21.02 9.14
N ALA A 164 -6.61 19.71 9.32
CA ALA A 164 -5.34 19.02 9.07
C ALA A 164 -5.00 19.05 7.56
N PRO A 165 -3.72 19.27 7.17
CA PRO A 165 -3.32 19.20 5.76
C PRO A 165 -3.64 17.81 5.17
N PRO A 166 -4.39 17.70 4.06
CA PRO A 166 -4.91 16.41 3.57
C PRO A 166 -3.84 15.36 3.30
N LEU A 167 -2.71 15.76 2.67
CA LEU A 167 -1.61 14.85 2.37
C LEU A 167 -0.94 14.34 3.65
N PHE A 168 -0.74 15.22 4.63
CA PHE A 168 -0.15 14.85 5.92
C PHE A 168 -1.07 13.87 6.68
N ALA A 169 -2.37 14.17 6.75
CA ALA A 169 -3.34 13.30 7.38
C ALA A 169 -3.43 11.92 6.70
N ALA A 170 -3.40 11.89 5.36
CA ALA A 170 -3.41 10.66 4.59
C ALA A 170 -2.16 9.79 4.85
N LEU A 171 -0.97 10.39 4.89
CA LEU A 171 0.29 9.67 5.10
C LEU A 171 0.47 9.13 6.52
N VAL A 172 -0.10 9.80 7.52
CA VAL A 172 0.03 9.37 8.92
C VAL A 172 -1.03 8.33 9.29
N LEU A 173 -2.21 8.37 8.67
CA LEU A 173 -3.29 7.42 8.93
C LEU A 173 -3.25 6.18 8.01
N GLY A 174 -2.59 6.27 6.85
CA GLY A 174 -2.45 5.19 5.86
C GLY A 174 -1.29 4.27 6.18
#